data_AF-A0A956AW68-F1
#
_entry.id   AF-A0A956AW68-F1
#
_cell.length_a   1.000
_cell.length_b   1.000
_cell.length_c   1.000
_cell.angle_alpha   90.00
_cell.angle_beta   90.00
_cell.angle_gamma   90.00
#
_symmetry.space_group_name_H-M   'P 1'
#
loop_
_entity.id
_entity.type
_entity.pdbx_description
1 polymer ?
#
loop_
_entity_poly.entity_id
_entity_poly.type
_entity_poly.pdbx_seq_one_letter_code
_entity_poly.pdbx_strand_id
1 'polypeptide(L)'
;MKGIIRNAQCGAYDVTWDVNRDNVYNDYTRRVGRDGTTFNVQDIGRTFLVPNVDRDQSYNINVKVRNTCTGAEKFGTFRLFIYNFRPSNDPRQWTDEQIEIMATMAVQESLWYHHRQMNDIAERDTSTIRGRSPYAAATNLAFWQFTTNGHLPAYPPGRINRHGINLPNGWEAENDRRWNVDPYAETVIRHINWLTQYYYRGALGAAEEENTHGYRWNGNRFVAERINRLANTSDGHGVRSYGDANTYYMGMNLGALATALPALAGTPLQNGPAGWLWERYIQEITDWLGNMQVDLGCSMGGWYYNTQTAGDGACHLGDFSTTQWAFVGLESVSVIGEPYDVYVNNRHKYRVAYQILSNQQADGGAAYDNRDGGGNRGSDFKMTGGAILAHRMIGTHNMQADNVVPFPDEATTIPDNLRRRFGYPANAPLTRKMLVDSYNRHLAYQALWFNQRKVFGSHWLDGNWQHGDYLCGNTNAVYNAGRCGNTYTMYSSQKGYATGLPTLERVGQWDWRRMYTTYYMRAQDRGMDVNNPLTGYDSFGRVTDDYCETTSVTCGWGSGHLGAAMGGLVMTPTVFNPPPVPLATVQPNRV
;
A
#
# COMPACT_ATOMS: atom_id res chain seq x y z
N MET A 1 -15.52 -2.24 -19.05
CA MET A 1 -16.48 -1.20 -18.61
C MET A 1 -16.84 -1.46 -17.16
N LYS A 2 -16.92 -0.42 -16.33
CA LYS A 2 -16.98 -0.51 -14.86
C LYS A 2 -18.05 0.42 -14.34
N GLY A 3 -19.01 -0.08 -13.57
CA GLY A 3 -20.12 0.74 -13.10
C GLY A 3 -20.93 0.06 -12.01
N ILE A 4 -21.70 0.88 -11.29
CA ILE A 4 -22.48 0.49 -10.12
C ILE A 4 -23.89 1.12 -10.20
N ILE A 5 -24.85 0.61 -9.43
CA ILE A 5 -26.13 1.28 -9.19
C ILE A 5 -26.19 1.65 -7.71
N ARG A 6 -26.25 2.96 -7.43
CA ARG A 6 -26.47 3.46 -6.07
C ARG A 6 -27.96 3.65 -5.79
N ASN A 7 -28.36 3.50 -4.53
CA ASN A 7 -29.75 3.68 -4.08
C ASN A 7 -30.77 2.82 -4.86
N ALA A 8 -30.37 1.59 -5.19
CA ALA A 8 -31.22 0.57 -5.79
C ALA A 8 -32.53 0.43 -5.00
N GLN A 9 -33.66 0.67 -5.66
CA GLN A 9 -35.03 0.55 -5.12
C GLN A 9 -35.70 -0.81 -5.44
N CYS A 10 -35.09 -1.60 -6.31
CA CYS A 10 -35.53 -2.95 -6.65
C CYS A 10 -34.45 -3.99 -6.29
N GLY A 11 -34.86 -5.24 -6.07
CA GLY A 11 -33.93 -6.34 -5.83
C GLY A 11 -33.12 -6.74 -7.07
N ALA A 12 -33.60 -6.41 -8.27
CA ALA A 12 -32.93 -6.73 -9.53
C ALA A 12 -33.09 -5.63 -10.60
N TYR A 13 -32.15 -5.60 -11.53
CA TYR A 13 -32.08 -4.69 -12.66
C TYR A 13 -31.60 -5.42 -13.91
N ASP A 14 -32.16 -5.06 -15.05
CA ASP A 14 -31.64 -5.46 -16.36
C ASP A 14 -30.74 -4.38 -16.91
N VAL A 15 -29.49 -4.74 -17.19
CA VAL A 15 -28.51 -3.84 -17.75
C VAL A 15 -28.15 -4.29 -19.14
N THR A 16 -28.33 -3.41 -20.11
CA THR A 16 -28.08 -3.68 -21.52
C THR A 16 -27.15 -2.62 -22.08
N TRP A 17 -26.07 -3.06 -22.74
CA TRP A 17 -25.11 -2.16 -23.39
C TRP A 17 -25.40 -2.04 -24.87
N ASP A 18 -25.14 -0.86 -25.39
CA ASP A 18 -25.12 -0.53 -26.81
C ASP A 18 -23.66 -0.28 -27.21
N VAL A 19 -22.92 -1.37 -27.38
CA VAL A 19 -21.49 -1.34 -27.73
C VAL A 19 -21.29 -1.09 -29.22
N ASN A 20 -22.28 -1.43 -30.05
CA ASN A 20 -22.25 -1.18 -31.49
C ASN A 20 -22.69 0.26 -31.86
N ARG A 21 -23.35 0.98 -30.94
CA ARG A 21 -23.82 2.37 -31.02
C ARG A 21 -24.96 2.58 -32.03
N ASP A 22 -25.81 1.58 -32.20
CA ASP A 22 -27.00 1.63 -33.06
C ASP A 22 -28.26 2.13 -32.32
N ASN A 23 -28.17 2.34 -31.00
CA ASN A 23 -29.27 2.70 -30.10
C ASN A 23 -30.40 1.65 -30.00
N VAL A 24 -30.16 0.40 -30.38
CA VAL A 24 -31.12 -0.71 -30.34
C VAL A 24 -31.01 -1.53 -29.05
N TYR A 25 -29.92 -1.38 -28.28
CA TYR A 25 -29.70 -2.03 -26.98
C TYR A 25 -30.04 -3.54 -27.02
N ASN A 26 -29.43 -4.26 -27.94
CA ASN A 26 -29.66 -5.70 -28.16
C ASN A 26 -28.37 -6.54 -28.06
N ASP A 27 -27.20 -5.92 -27.83
CA ASP A 27 -25.92 -6.62 -27.86
C ASP A 27 -25.79 -7.67 -26.74
N TYR A 28 -26.06 -7.29 -25.50
CA TYR A 28 -25.98 -8.18 -24.34
C TYR A 28 -26.77 -7.59 -23.16
N THR A 29 -27.63 -8.40 -22.55
CA THR A 29 -28.35 -8.02 -21.32
C THR A 29 -27.90 -8.89 -20.15
N ARG A 30 -27.49 -8.24 -19.07
CA ARG A 30 -27.14 -8.87 -17.79
C ARG A 30 -28.20 -8.51 -16.75
N ARG A 31 -28.74 -9.51 -16.05
CA ARG A 31 -29.49 -9.25 -14.83
C ARG A 31 -28.54 -9.15 -13.64
N VAL A 32 -28.66 -8.08 -12.88
CA VAL A 32 -27.86 -7.78 -11.68
C VAL A 32 -28.78 -7.53 -10.50
N GLY A 33 -28.29 -7.77 -9.29
CA GLY A 33 -29.08 -7.65 -8.06
C GLY A 33 -28.33 -6.87 -6.98
N ARG A 34 -29.07 -6.50 -5.93
CA ARG A 34 -28.46 -5.88 -4.75
C ARG A 34 -27.52 -6.85 -4.04
N ASP A 35 -26.47 -6.32 -3.45
CA ASP A 35 -25.54 -7.11 -2.65
C ASP A 35 -26.05 -7.25 -1.21
N GLY A 36 -26.55 -8.43 -0.85
CA GLY A 36 -27.11 -8.70 0.47
C GLY A 36 -28.29 -7.79 0.82
N THR A 37 -28.22 -7.11 1.97
CA THR A 37 -29.24 -6.16 2.43
C THR A 37 -28.99 -4.72 1.99
N THR A 38 -27.96 -4.48 1.16
CA THR A 38 -27.55 -3.12 0.80
C THR A 38 -28.51 -2.48 -0.20
N PHE A 39 -28.42 -1.15 -0.32
CA PHE A 39 -29.11 -0.40 -1.38
C PHE A 39 -28.25 -0.19 -2.62
N ASN A 40 -27.22 -1.00 -2.82
CA ASN A 40 -26.30 -0.83 -3.94
C ASN A 40 -26.19 -2.12 -4.77
N VAL A 41 -25.97 -1.96 -6.07
CA VAL A 41 -25.50 -3.02 -6.97
C VAL A 41 -24.06 -2.67 -7.30
N GLN A 42 -23.12 -3.47 -6.78
CA GLN A 42 -21.69 -3.19 -6.89
C GLN A 42 -21.13 -3.42 -8.29
N ASP A 43 -21.76 -4.26 -9.10
CA ASP A 43 -21.21 -4.55 -10.41
C ASP A 43 -22.30 -4.66 -11.46
N ILE A 44 -22.28 -3.69 -12.38
CA ILE A 44 -23.01 -3.82 -13.63
C ILE A 44 -22.09 -4.11 -14.80
N GLY A 45 -20.77 -4.02 -14.69
CA GLY A 45 -19.86 -4.00 -15.82
C GLY A 45 -19.79 -5.27 -16.68
N ARG A 46 -18.95 -5.19 -17.73
CA ARG A 46 -18.58 -6.27 -18.65
C ARG A 46 -17.27 -5.97 -19.36
N THR A 47 -16.66 -6.96 -20.02
CA THR A 47 -15.56 -6.74 -20.96
C THR A 47 -16.06 -6.17 -22.29
N PHE A 48 -15.18 -5.42 -22.97
CA PHE A 48 -15.43 -4.76 -24.25
C PHE A 48 -14.14 -4.76 -25.08
N LEU A 49 -14.24 -5.16 -26.35
CA LEU A 49 -13.09 -5.11 -27.27
C LEU A 49 -13.00 -3.70 -27.83
N VAL A 50 -11.97 -2.99 -27.42
CA VAL A 50 -11.69 -1.65 -27.93
C VAL A 50 -11.36 -1.76 -29.43
N PRO A 51 -12.09 -1.08 -30.32
CA PRO A 51 -11.82 -1.13 -31.74
C PRO A 51 -10.53 -0.39 -32.09
N ASN A 52 -9.88 -0.79 -33.19
CA ASN A 52 -8.82 0.01 -33.77
C ASN A 52 -9.41 1.30 -34.35
N VAL A 53 -8.71 2.41 -34.16
CA VAL A 53 -9.11 3.74 -34.62
C VAL A 53 -8.00 4.33 -35.49
N ASP A 54 -8.36 5.20 -36.44
CA ASP A 54 -7.45 5.87 -37.37
C ASP A 54 -6.83 7.15 -36.80
N ARG A 55 -7.34 7.63 -35.67
CA ARG A 55 -6.83 8.75 -34.86
C ARG A 55 -7.36 8.66 -33.44
N ASP A 56 -6.69 9.34 -32.53
CA ASP A 56 -7.15 9.50 -31.16
C ASP A 56 -8.57 10.10 -31.15
N GLN A 57 -9.51 9.43 -30.49
CA GLN A 57 -10.91 9.89 -30.49
C GLN A 57 -11.71 9.41 -29.28
N SER A 58 -12.78 10.14 -29.00
CA SER A 58 -13.78 9.74 -28.01
C SER A 58 -14.64 8.60 -28.54
N TYR A 59 -14.93 7.63 -27.68
CA TYR A 59 -15.76 6.47 -27.99
C TYR A 59 -16.79 6.27 -26.87
N ASN A 60 -18.01 6.73 -27.11
CA ASN A 60 -19.09 6.63 -26.14
C ASN A 60 -19.83 5.29 -26.29
N ILE A 61 -20.07 4.61 -25.17
CA ILE A 61 -20.93 3.42 -25.09
C ILE A 61 -22.14 3.75 -24.24
N ASN A 62 -23.33 3.59 -24.81
CA ASN A 62 -24.56 3.83 -24.06
C ASN A 62 -24.94 2.57 -23.26
N VAL A 63 -25.56 2.79 -22.10
CA VAL A 63 -26.07 1.73 -21.24
C VAL A 63 -27.50 2.04 -20.85
N LYS A 64 -28.35 1.04 -20.93
CA LYS A 64 -29.73 1.06 -20.47
C LYS A 64 -29.85 0.21 -19.21
N VAL A 65 -30.47 0.76 -18.17
CA VAL A 65 -30.78 0.06 -16.92
C VAL A 65 -32.29 0.07 -16.73
N ARG A 66 -32.90 -1.11 -16.72
CA ARG A 66 -34.33 -1.30 -16.48
C ARG A 66 -34.57 -1.88 -15.10
N ASN A 67 -35.38 -1.18 -14.31
CA ASN A 67 -35.85 -1.64 -13.01
C ASN A 67 -36.85 -2.79 -13.21
N THR A 68 -36.59 -3.98 -12.67
CA THR A 68 -37.47 -5.14 -12.90
C THR A 68 -38.78 -5.08 -12.10
N CYS A 69 -38.85 -4.25 -11.04
CA CYS A 69 -40.03 -4.08 -10.20
C CYS A 69 -41.04 -3.13 -10.85
N THR A 70 -40.58 -2.04 -11.48
CA THR A 70 -41.46 -0.99 -12.03
C THR A 70 -41.47 -0.93 -13.56
N GLY A 71 -40.53 -1.62 -14.22
CA GLY A 71 -40.31 -1.52 -15.65
C GLY A 71 -39.64 -0.21 -16.10
N ALA A 72 -39.37 0.72 -15.18
CA ALA A 72 -38.79 2.03 -15.50
C ALA A 72 -37.36 1.88 -16.03
N GLU A 73 -37.04 2.64 -17.08
CA GLU A 73 -35.74 2.63 -17.73
C GLU A 73 -34.95 3.90 -17.42
N LYS A 74 -33.64 3.76 -17.25
CA LYS A 74 -32.67 4.85 -17.17
C LYS A 74 -31.54 4.60 -18.14
N PHE A 75 -30.94 5.68 -18.63
CA PHE A 75 -29.85 5.64 -19.60
C PHE A 75 -28.62 6.33 -19.03
N GLY A 76 -27.45 5.83 -19.41
CA GLY A 76 -26.16 6.41 -19.09
C GLY A 76 -25.18 6.22 -20.25
N THR A 77 -24.03 6.86 -20.16
CA THR A 77 -22.98 6.78 -21.18
C THR A 77 -21.62 6.60 -20.53
N PHE A 78 -20.92 5.53 -20.90
CA PHE A 78 -19.50 5.39 -20.66
C PHE A 78 -18.73 6.21 -21.69
N ARG A 79 -17.96 7.19 -21.24
CA ARG A 79 -17.09 7.99 -22.09
C ARG A 79 -15.71 7.35 -22.10
N LEU A 80 -15.30 6.80 -23.24
CA LEU A 80 -13.96 6.25 -23.42
C LEU A 80 -13.17 7.19 -24.33
N PHE A 81 -11.85 7.21 -24.16
CA PHE A 81 -10.93 7.78 -25.12
C PHE A 81 -10.08 6.64 -25.66
N ILE A 82 -10.00 6.51 -26.98
CA ILE A 82 -9.22 5.47 -27.65
C ILE A 82 -8.05 6.16 -28.33
N TYR A 83 -6.84 5.71 -27.98
CA TYR A 83 -5.62 6.14 -28.64
C TYR A 83 -5.42 5.35 -29.94
N ASN A 84 -4.94 6.02 -30.98
CA ASN A 84 -4.50 5.40 -32.23
C ASN A 84 -3.08 4.83 -32.07
N PHE A 85 -2.96 3.86 -31.17
CA PHE A 85 -1.82 2.96 -31.17
C PHE A 85 -2.26 1.55 -30.79
N ARG A 86 -1.52 0.60 -31.33
CA ARG A 86 -1.51 -0.77 -30.84
C ARG A 86 -0.12 -1.04 -30.28
N PRO A 87 0.01 -1.43 -29.00
CA PRO A 87 1.32 -1.72 -28.44
C PRO A 87 1.97 -2.86 -29.22
N SER A 88 3.28 -2.77 -29.45
CA SER A 88 4.07 -3.86 -30.04
C SER A 88 3.90 -5.13 -29.20
N ASN A 89 3.97 -6.31 -29.82
CA ASN A 89 4.04 -7.56 -29.05
C ASN A 89 5.35 -7.68 -28.26
N ASP A 90 6.40 -6.95 -28.66
CA ASP A 90 7.65 -6.84 -27.92
C ASP A 90 7.60 -5.62 -26.98
N PRO A 91 7.48 -5.84 -25.66
CA PRO A 91 7.36 -4.75 -24.70
C PRO A 91 8.62 -3.87 -24.60
N ARG A 92 9.76 -4.32 -25.12
CA ARG A 92 10.98 -3.49 -25.19
C ARG A 92 10.83 -2.32 -26.15
N GLN A 93 9.89 -2.41 -27.10
CA GLN A 93 9.62 -1.39 -28.09
C GLN A 93 8.56 -0.38 -27.66
N TRP A 94 7.96 -0.54 -26.47
CA TRP A 94 6.96 0.41 -25.98
C TRP A 94 7.57 1.76 -25.66
N THR A 95 6.90 2.85 -26.05
CA THR A 95 7.32 4.19 -25.62
C THR A 95 6.93 4.41 -24.15
N ASP A 96 7.53 5.42 -23.50
CA ASP A 96 7.17 5.75 -22.12
C ASP A 96 5.70 6.17 -22.00
N GLU A 97 5.18 6.91 -22.99
CA GLU A 97 3.76 7.28 -23.09
C GLU A 97 2.84 6.04 -23.18
N GLN A 98 3.20 5.05 -24.00
CA GLN A 98 2.43 3.80 -24.09
C GLN A 98 2.40 3.06 -22.76
N ILE A 99 3.52 3.00 -22.05
CA ILE A 99 3.61 2.37 -20.73
C ILE A 99 2.76 3.11 -19.71
N GLU A 100 2.80 4.45 -19.68
CA GLU A 100 2.01 5.25 -18.74
C GLU A 100 0.50 5.06 -18.94
N ILE A 101 0.03 5.11 -20.19
CA ILE A 101 -1.38 4.88 -20.53
C ILE A 101 -1.80 3.46 -20.14
N MET A 102 -1.00 2.46 -20.53
CA MET A 102 -1.30 1.06 -20.23
C MET A 102 -1.25 0.75 -18.72
N ALA A 103 -0.34 1.38 -17.98
CA ALA A 103 -0.21 1.24 -16.54
C ALA A 103 -1.44 1.79 -15.81
N THR A 104 -1.92 2.97 -16.22
CA THR A 104 -3.14 3.58 -15.68
C THR A 104 -4.35 2.65 -15.89
N MET A 105 -4.46 2.04 -17.06
CA MET A 105 -5.49 1.04 -17.34
C MET A 105 -5.32 -0.21 -16.44
N ALA A 106 -4.12 -0.76 -16.34
CA ALA A 106 -3.83 -1.95 -15.54
C ALA A 106 -4.12 -1.74 -14.05
N VAL A 107 -3.75 -0.59 -13.49
CA VAL A 107 -4.10 -0.20 -12.11
C VAL A 107 -5.62 -0.20 -11.95
N GLN A 108 -6.34 0.45 -12.85
CA GLN A 108 -7.81 0.49 -12.80
C GLN A 108 -8.43 -0.92 -12.89
N GLU A 109 -7.86 -1.86 -13.65
CA GLU A 109 -8.35 -3.25 -13.69
C GLU A 109 -8.12 -3.98 -12.37
N SER A 110 -6.97 -3.76 -11.73
CA SER A 110 -6.68 -4.31 -10.40
C SER A 110 -7.60 -3.73 -9.31
N LEU A 111 -7.89 -2.44 -9.34
CA LEU A 111 -8.87 -1.80 -8.45
C LEU A 111 -10.27 -2.42 -8.64
N TRP A 112 -10.68 -2.59 -9.90
CA TRP A 112 -11.97 -3.19 -10.23
C TRP A 112 -12.08 -4.66 -9.83
N TYR A 113 -10.97 -5.41 -9.88
CA TYR A 113 -10.90 -6.76 -9.33
C TYR A 113 -11.20 -6.76 -7.82
N HIS A 114 -10.54 -5.92 -7.03
CA HIS A 114 -10.79 -5.83 -5.58
C HIS A 114 -12.21 -5.42 -5.26
N HIS A 115 -12.75 -4.45 -6.00
CA HIS A 115 -14.12 -3.97 -5.85
C HIS A 115 -15.14 -5.11 -5.98
N ARG A 116 -15.06 -5.88 -7.07
CA ARG A 116 -16.02 -6.95 -7.37
C ARG A 116 -15.87 -8.17 -6.48
N GLN A 117 -14.66 -8.43 -5.98
CA GLN A 117 -14.38 -9.57 -5.12
C GLN A 117 -14.67 -9.28 -3.65
N MET A 118 -15.18 -8.09 -3.29
CA MET A 118 -15.47 -7.76 -1.90
C MET A 118 -16.50 -8.73 -1.30
N ASN A 119 -16.17 -9.26 -0.12
CA ASN A 119 -16.98 -10.21 0.65
C ASN A 119 -17.43 -9.59 1.99
N ASP A 120 -18.30 -10.32 2.69
CA ASP A 120 -18.88 -9.95 4.00
C ASP A 120 -19.48 -8.53 3.99
N ILE A 121 -20.13 -8.19 2.87
CA ILE A 121 -20.78 -6.91 2.66
C ILE A 121 -21.96 -6.82 3.62
N ALA A 122 -21.86 -5.89 4.57
CA ALA A 122 -22.88 -5.67 5.56
C ALA A 122 -23.24 -4.20 5.67
N GLU A 123 -24.53 -3.95 5.91
CA GLU A 123 -25.13 -2.65 6.16
C GLU A 123 -26.14 -2.85 7.29
N ARG A 124 -25.63 -2.89 8.53
CA ARG A 124 -26.45 -3.06 9.75
C ARG A 124 -27.09 -1.73 10.15
N ASP A 125 -26.33 -0.65 10.01
CA ASP A 125 -26.76 0.74 9.91
C ASP A 125 -25.91 1.42 8.83
N THR A 126 -26.28 2.64 8.45
CA THR A 126 -25.68 3.31 7.29
C THR A 126 -24.36 4.04 7.56
N SER A 127 -24.02 4.28 8.83
CA SER A 127 -22.72 4.82 9.26
C SER A 127 -21.65 3.74 9.36
N THR A 128 -22.05 2.49 9.63
CA THR A 128 -21.15 1.37 9.94
C THR A 128 -20.97 0.38 8.79
N ILE A 129 -21.26 0.81 7.55
CA ILE A 129 -21.14 -0.01 6.35
C ILE A 129 -19.75 -0.66 6.27
N ARG A 130 -19.69 -1.96 6.00
CA ARG A 130 -18.43 -2.71 6.01
C ARG A 130 -18.40 -3.77 4.90
N GLY A 131 -17.19 -4.23 4.61
CA GLY A 131 -16.88 -5.27 3.63
C GLY A 131 -15.37 -5.45 3.54
N ARG A 132 -14.90 -6.63 3.13
CA ARG A 132 -13.47 -6.96 3.12
C ARG A 132 -13.06 -7.69 1.85
N SER A 133 -11.78 -7.77 1.57
CA SER A 133 -11.29 -8.70 0.54
C SER A 133 -11.53 -10.16 0.97
N PRO A 134 -11.70 -11.11 0.03
CA PRO A 134 -11.90 -12.53 0.37
C PRO A 134 -10.78 -13.08 1.23
N TYR A 135 -9.55 -12.65 0.93
CA TYR A 135 -8.42 -12.80 1.81
C TYR A 135 -8.30 -11.58 2.73
N ALA A 136 -8.61 -11.77 4.01
CA ALA A 136 -8.74 -10.69 5.00
C ALA A 136 -7.51 -9.77 5.05
N ALA A 137 -6.30 -10.35 5.00
CA ALA A 137 -5.05 -9.59 5.05
C ALA A 137 -4.73 -8.81 3.75
N ALA A 138 -5.48 -9.00 2.66
CA ALA A 138 -5.40 -8.14 1.48
C ALA A 138 -6.25 -6.88 1.59
N THR A 139 -7.18 -6.81 2.55
CA THR A 139 -8.15 -5.71 2.68
C THR A 139 -7.44 -4.36 2.83
N ASN A 140 -6.39 -4.31 3.66
CA ASN A 140 -5.63 -3.09 3.91
C ASN A 140 -4.85 -2.62 2.67
N LEU A 141 -4.13 -3.51 1.99
CA LEU A 141 -3.40 -3.21 0.77
C LEU A 141 -4.33 -2.83 -0.39
N ALA A 142 -5.52 -3.44 -0.46
CA ALA A 142 -6.52 -3.10 -1.48
C ALA A 142 -7.01 -1.65 -1.30
N PHE A 143 -7.44 -1.26 -0.10
CA PHE A 143 -7.87 0.13 0.12
C PHE A 143 -6.71 1.14 0.09
N TRP A 144 -5.50 0.70 0.46
CA TRP A 144 -4.30 1.49 0.21
C TRP A 144 -4.13 1.77 -1.28
N GLN A 145 -4.23 0.74 -2.13
CA GLN A 145 -4.16 0.90 -3.58
C GLN A 145 -5.22 1.87 -4.11
N PHE A 146 -6.47 1.79 -3.63
CA PHE A 146 -7.52 2.74 -4.00
C PHE A 146 -7.13 4.19 -3.67
N THR A 147 -6.80 4.45 -2.41
CA THR A 147 -6.52 5.80 -1.91
C THR A 147 -5.29 6.43 -2.56
N THR A 148 -4.22 5.69 -2.82
CA THR A 148 -3.04 6.20 -3.54
C THR A 148 -3.30 6.47 -5.02
N ASN A 149 -4.40 5.94 -5.57
CA ASN A 149 -4.84 6.19 -6.94
C ASN A 149 -6.02 7.19 -7.00
N GLY A 150 -6.21 8.02 -5.98
CA GLY A 150 -7.21 9.08 -5.97
C GLY A 150 -8.62 8.67 -5.56
N HIS A 151 -8.83 7.39 -5.24
CA HIS A 151 -10.12 6.88 -4.81
C HIS A 151 -10.23 6.92 -3.29
N LEU A 152 -10.83 8.00 -2.80
CA LEU A 152 -10.95 8.28 -1.38
C LEU A 152 -12.27 7.74 -0.78
N PRO A 153 -12.28 7.37 0.52
CA PRO A 153 -13.50 6.93 1.17
C PRO A 153 -14.56 8.03 1.26
N ALA A 154 -15.83 7.62 1.21
CA ALA A 154 -16.97 8.48 1.52
C ALA A 154 -18.11 7.67 2.15
N TYR A 155 -18.78 8.25 3.15
CA TYR A 155 -20.00 7.71 3.73
C TYR A 155 -21.21 8.08 2.86
N PRO A 156 -22.31 7.31 2.94
CA PRO A 156 -23.53 7.71 2.24
C PRO A 156 -24.06 9.06 2.77
N PRO A 157 -24.63 9.91 1.89
CA PRO A 157 -25.10 11.24 2.27
C PRO A 157 -26.04 11.25 3.47
N GLY A 158 -25.78 12.14 4.42
CA GLY A 158 -26.58 12.30 5.64
C GLY A 158 -26.51 11.14 6.63
N ARG A 159 -25.56 10.20 6.48
CA ARG A 159 -25.47 9.00 7.32
C ARG A 159 -24.37 9.05 8.38
N ILE A 160 -23.52 10.07 8.38
CA ILE A 160 -22.46 10.20 9.39
C ILE A 160 -23.06 10.54 10.77
N ASN A 161 -22.72 9.76 11.79
CA ASN A 161 -22.95 10.15 13.17
C ASN A 161 -21.83 11.10 13.59
N ARG A 162 -22.19 12.34 13.93
CA ARG A 162 -21.21 13.36 14.31
C ARG A 162 -20.62 13.15 15.71
N HIS A 163 -21.21 12.33 16.56
CA HIS A 163 -20.74 12.09 17.93
C HIS A 163 -20.48 13.38 18.74
N GLY A 164 -21.27 14.43 18.50
CA GLY A 164 -21.09 15.75 19.12
C GLY A 164 -19.90 16.58 18.59
N ILE A 165 -19.20 16.09 17.57
CA ILE A 165 -18.07 16.78 16.93
C ILE A 165 -18.57 17.64 15.78
N ASN A 166 -18.08 18.89 15.72
CA ASN A 166 -18.30 19.74 14.56
C ASN A 166 -17.43 19.25 13.40
N LEU A 167 -18.07 18.87 12.30
CA LEU A 167 -17.36 18.46 11.10
C LEU A 167 -16.63 19.67 10.48
N PRO A 168 -15.46 19.47 9.85
CA PRO A 168 -14.76 20.54 9.16
C PRO A 168 -15.64 21.21 8.09
N ASN A 169 -15.48 22.53 7.92
CA ASN A 169 -16.32 23.32 7.01
C ASN A 169 -16.25 22.79 5.57
N GLY A 170 -17.39 22.43 4.98
CA GLY A 170 -17.45 21.89 3.61
C GLY A 170 -17.16 20.40 3.49
N TRP A 171 -16.82 19.71 4.59
CA TRP A 171 -16.50 18.28 4.57
C TRP A 171 -17.69 17.42 4.09
N GLU A 172 -18.90 17.71 4.57
CA GLU A 172 -20.11 16.96 4.17
C GLU A 172 -20.40 17.10 2.67
N ALA A 173 -20.28 18.31 2.12
CA ALA A 173 -20.47 18.56 0.69
C ALA A 173 -19.45 17.79 -0.15
N GLU A 174 -18.20 17.74 0.29
CA GLU A 174 -17.14 16.98 -0.38
C GLU A 174 -17.33 15.46 -0.23
N ASN A 175 -17.80 14.99 0.93
CA ASN A 175 -18.17 13.58 1.14
C ASN A 175 -19.27 13.17 0.16
N ASP A 176 -20.34 13.97 0.06
CA ASP A 176 -21.46 13.70 -0.81
C ASP A 176 -21.05 13.75 -2.28
N ARG A 177 -20.17 14.69 -2.65
CA ARG A 177 -19.57 14.73 -3.99
C ARG A 177 -18.82 13.43 -4.28
N ARG A 178 -17.88 13.02 -3.43
CA ARG A 178 -17.09 11.77 -3.57
C ARG A 178 -18.00 10.56 -3.70
N TRP A 179 -18.99 10.43 -2.81
CA TRP A 179 -19.97 9.35 -2.85
C TRP A 179 -20.68 9.30 -4.21
N ASN A 180 -21.10 10.43 -4.76
CA ASN A 180 -21.87 10.45 -5.99
C ASN A 180 -21.03 10.26 -7.27
N VAL A 181 -19.76 10.68 -7.28
CA VAL A 181 -18.93 10.67 -8.50
C VAL A 181 -17.91 9.55 -8.58
N ASP A 182 -17.47 9.01 -7.44
CA ASP A 182 -16.46 7.94 -7.41
C ASP A 182 -17.14 6.57 -7.17
N PRO A 183 -17.04 5.62 -8.13
CA PRO A 183 -17.62 4.29 -7.95
C PRO A 183 -16.97 3.48 -6.82
N TYR A 184 -15.75 3.83 -6.42
CA TYR A 184 -14.99 3.08 -5.41
C TYR A 184 -15.10 3.65 -3.99
N ALA A 185 -15.58 4.88 -3.82
CA ALA A 185 -15.61 5.53 -2.50
C ALA A 185 -16.32 4.70 -1.42
N GLU A 186 -17.36 3.96 -1.79
CA GLU A 186 -18.05 3.03 -0.90
C GLU A 186 -17.20 1.81 -0.55
N THR A 187 -16.48 1.25 -1.51
CA THR A 187 -15.58 0.10 -1.30
C THR A 187 -14.49 0.46 -0.31
N VAL A 188 -13.89 1.63 -0.47
CA VAL A 188 -12.82 2.11 0.39
C VAL A 188 -13.33 2.28 1.82
N ILE A 189 -14.47 2.93 2.03
CA ILE A 189 -15.01 3.08 3.39
C ILE A 189 -15.44 1.74 3.99
N ARG A 190 -15.97 0.80 3.20
CA ARG A 190 -16.33 -0.54 3.67
C ARG A 190 -15.11 -1.31 4.19
N HIS A 191 -13.98 -1.26 3.47
CA HIS A 191 -12.71 -1.85 3.90
C HIS A 191 -12.17 -1.20 5.17
N ILE A 192 -12.20 0.14 5.23
CA ILE A 192 -11.74 0.90 6.40
C ILE A 192 -12.58 0.53 7.64
N ASN A 193 -13.91 0.59 7.53
CA ASN A 193 -14.82 0.26 8.62
C ASN A 193 -14.73 -1.21 9.07
N TRP A 194 -14.37 -2.12 8.16
CA TRP A 194 -14.10 -3.51 8.52
C TRP A 194 -12.81 -3.65 9.34
N LEU A 195 -11.77 -2.86 9.07
CA LEU A 195 -10.52 -2.90 9.82
C LEU A 195 -10.64 -2.24 11.19
N THR A 196 -11.42 -1.16 11.31
CA THR A 196 -11.55 -0.41 12.56
C THR A 196 -12.57 -1.00 13.53
N GLN A 197 -13.48 -1.87 13.07
CA GLN A 197 -14.54 -2.44 13.94
C GLN A 197 -14.00 -3.23 15.14
N TYR A 198 -12.83 -3.85 14.99
CA TYR A 198 -12.15 -4.55 16.06
C TYR A 198 -10.92 -3.74 16.43
N TYR A 199 -10.80 -3.40 17.70
CA TYR A 199 -9.63 -2.73 18.22
C TYR A 199 -9.37 -3.20 19.63
N TYR A 200 -8.13 -3.09 20.06
CA TYR A 200 -7.76 -3.21 21.46
C TYR A 200 -7.03 -1.94 21.87
N ARG A 201 -7.40 -1.40 23.03
CA ARG A 201 -6.70 -0.29 23.65
C ARG A 201 -5.93 -0.79 24.87
N GLY A 202 -4.64 -0.50 24.96
CA GLY A 202 -3.79 -0.95 26.07
C GLY A 202 -2.89 0.15 26.59
N ALA A 203 -2.34 -0.07 27.78
CA ALA A 203 -1.42 0.86 28.41
C ALA A 203 -0.06 0.90 27.69
N LEU A 204 0.53 2.09 27.64
CA LEU A 204 1.85 2.40 27.10
C LEU A 204 2.71 3.15 28.13
N GLY A 205 4.04 3.05 27.97
CA GLY A 205 4.97 3.88 28.72
C GLY A 205 4.98 5.32 28.21
N ALA A 206 5.26 6.30 29.08
CA ALA A 206 5.30 7.72 28.70
C ALA A 206 6.33 8.05 27.60
N ALA A 207 7.38 7.23 27.44
CA ALA A 207 8.36 7.39 26.38
C ALA A 207 7.78 7.07 24.98
N GLU A 208 6.69 6.31 24.91
CA GLU A 208 6.03 5.93 23.66
C GLU A 208 5.22 7.09 23.07
N GLU A 209 4.77 8.01 23.93
CA GLU A 209 3.96 9.18 23.59
C GLU A 209 4.80 10.47 23.57
N GLU A 210 6.11 10.37 23.36
CA GLU A 210 6.99 11.54 23.37
C GLU A 210 6.61 12.56 22.28
N ASN A 211 6.73 13.85 22.62
CA ASN A 211 6.36 14.96 21.74
C ASN A 211 7.51 15.54 20.93
N THR A 212 8.61 14.80 20.79
CA THR A 212 9.74 15.16 19.94
C THR A 212 9.49 14.77 18.50
N HIS A 213 9.83 15.67 17.58
CA HIS A 213 9.72 15.41 16.16
C HIS A 213 10.99 15.83 15.40
N GLY A 214 11.36 14.99 14.42
CA GLY A 214 12.36 15.24 13.39
C GLY A 214 13.82 15.37 13.83
N TYR A 215 14.70 14.97 12.92
CA TYR A 215 16.05 15.50 12.75
C TYR A 215 16.13 16.17 11.38
N ARG A 216 17.05 17.13 11.21
CA ARG A 216 17.34 17.71 9.89
C ARG A 216 17.76 16.61 8.91
N TRP A 217 17.58 16.86 7.61
CA TRP A 217 17.98 15.93 6.54
C TRP A 217 19.45 15.52 6.60
N ASN A 218 20.31 16.35 7.18
CA ASN A 218 21.71 16.01 7.40
C ASN A 218 21.92 15.13 8.63
N GLY A 219 20.90 14.72 9.38
CA GLY A 219 21.06 14.02 10.66
C GLY A 219 21.67 14.93 11.72
N ASN A 220 21.31 16.21 11.77
CA ASN A 220 21.58 17.01 12.97
C ASN A 220 20.27 17.22 13.69
N ARG A 221 20.34 17.33 15.02
CA ARG A 221 19.19 17.69 15.83
C ARG A 221 18.63 19.01 15.30
N PHE A 222 17.39 18.97 14.84
CA PHE A 222 16.56 20.17 14.83
C PHE A 222 16.34 20.49 16.31
N VAL A 223 16.58 21.73 16.77
CA VAL A 223 16.32 22.13 18.17
C VAL A 223 14.98 21.52 18.55
N ALA A 224 14.96 20.51 19.44
CA ALA A 224 13.85 19.54 19.46
C ALA A 224 12.51 20.28 19.46
N GLU A 225 11.87 20.34 18.30
CA GLU A 225 10.58 21.00 18.19
C GLU A 225 9.63 20.08 18.91
N ARG A 226 9.31 20.49 20.14
CA ARG A 226 8.22 19.90 20.87
C ARG A 226 6.97 20.30 20.13
N ILE A 227 6.31 19.33 19.53
CA ILE A 227 5.02 19.55 18.90
C ILE A 227 3.90 19.37 19.93
N ASN A 228 2.82 20.09 19.71
CA ASN A 228 1.60 19.85 20.48
C ASN A 228 1.00 18.55 19.95
N ARG A 229 0.99 17.52 20.79
CA ARG A 229 0.32 16.26 20.45
C ARG A 229 -1.18 16.49 20.32
N LEU A 230 -1.81 15.69 19.47
CA LEU A 230 -3.26 15.65 19.35
C LEU A 230 -3.89 15.44 20.73
N ALA A 231 -5.00 16.14 21.00
CA ALA A 231 -5.68 16.04 22.28
C ALA A 231 -6.03 14.57 22.60
N ASN A 232 -5.78 14.17 23.85
CA ASN A 232 -5.98 12.79 24.34
C ASN A 232 -5.14 11.72 23.64
N THR A 233 -3.93 12.06 23.17
CA THR A 233 -2.91 11.08 22.69
C THR A 233 -1.65 11.04 23.57
N SER A 234 -1.69 11.69 24.73
CA SER A 234 -0.67 11.60 25.78
C SER A 234 -1.32 11.10 27.06
N ASP A 235 -2.08 10.01 26.94
CA ASP A 235 -2.92 9.49 28.02
C ASP A 235 -2.44 8.11 28.52
N GLY A 236 -1.22 7.72 28.14
CA GLY A 236 -0.59 6.46 28.52
C GLY A 236 -1.22 5.25 27.82
N HIS A 237 -1.82 5.42 26.63
CA HIS A 237 -2.50 4.35 25.91
C HIS A 237 -2.20 4.35 24.42
N GLY A 238 -2.29 3.17 23.83
CA GLY A 238 -2.22 2.98 22.37
C GLY A 238 -3.21 1.94 21.89
N VAL A 239 -3.32 1.85 20.56
CA VAL A 239 -4.33 1.02 19.90
C VAL A 239 -3.72 -0.02 18.98
N ARG A 240 -4.23 -1.25 19.10
CA ARG A 240 -4.07 -2.31 18.10
C ARG A 240 -5.27 -2.31 17.15
N SER A 241 -5.02 -2.01 15.88
CA SER A 241 -6.01 -2.14 14.81
C SER A 241 -6.34 -3.61 14.55
N TYR A 242 -7.61 -3.93 14.29
CA TYR A 242 -8.14 -5.29 14.15
C TYR A 242 -7.95 -6.20 15.38
N GLY A 243 -7.51 -5.66 16.53
CA GLY A 243 -7.25 -6.40 17.76
C GLY A 243 -6.03 -7.34 17.72
N ASP A 244 -5.24 -7.32 16.64
CA ASP A 244 -4.06 -8.18 16.47
C ASP A 244 -2.80 -7.51 17.04
N ALA A 245 -1.98 -8.29 17.74
CA ALA A 245 -0.67 -7.85 18.24
C ALA A 245 0.46 -8.06 17.23
N ASN A 246 0.15 -8.55 16.02
CA ASN A 246 1.15 -8.89 15.02
C ASN A 246 1.67 -7.65 14.27
N THR A 247 2.97 -7.40 14.36
CA THR A 247 3.67 -6.29 13.70
C THR A 247 3.41 -6.24 12.19
N TYR A 248 3.29 -7.39 11.52
CA TYR A 248 2.94 -7.46 10.09
C TYR A 248 1.67 -6.67 9.80
N TYR A 249 0.59 -7.01 10.52
CA TYR A 249 -0.70 -6.36 10.32
C TYR A 249 -0.73 -4.94 10.84
N MET A 250 -0.05 -4.66 11.96
CA MET A 250 0.05 -3.32 12.51
C MET A 250 0.71 -2.35 11.52
N GLY A 251 1.85 -2.73 10.94
CA GLY A 251 2.54 -1.93 9.93
C GLY A 251 1.72 -1.73 8.65
N MET A 252 1.12 -2.81 8.13
CA MET A 252 0.23 -2.75 6.95
C MET A 252 -1.00 -1.88 7.20
N ASN A 253 -1.66 -2.04 8.34
CA ASN A 253 -2.85 -1.28 8.72
C ASN A 253 -2.52 0.19 8.93
N LEU A 254 -1.42 0.49 9.62
CA LEU A 254 -1.00 1.87 9.86
C LEU A 254 -0.71 2.59 8.54
N GLY A 255 0.07 1.97 7.66
CA GLY A 255 0.42 2.57 6.37
C GLY A 255 -0.80 2.82 5.48
N ALA A 256 -1.73 1.86 5.44
CA ALA A 256 -2.98 2.03 4.71
C ALA A 256 -3.91 3.04 5.37
N LEU A 257 -4.09 3.04 6.69
CA LEU A 257 -5.00 3.98 7.37
C LEU A 257 -4.54 5.43 7.26
N ALA A 258 -3.23 5.68 7.25
CA ALA A 258 -2.67 7.01 7.03
C ALA A 258 -3.17 7.63 5.71
N THR A 259 -3.35 6.83 4.66
CA THR A 259 -3.82 7.32 3.35
C THR A 259 -5.30 7.70 3.31
N ALA A 260 -6.06 7.40 4.37
CA ALA A 260 -7.46 7.79 4.50
C ALA A 260 -7.65 9.17 5.14
N LEU A 261 -6.65 9.70 5.86
CA LEU A 261 -6.67 11.03 6.50
C LEU A 261 -7.14 12.17 5.56
N PRO A 262 -6.71 12.24 4.29
CA PRO A 262 -7.13 13.30 3.36
C PRO A 262 -8.63 13.39 3.14
N ALA A 263 -9.36 12.29 3.38
CA ALA A 263 -10.81 12.23 3.27
C ALA A 263 -11.55 12.30 4.61
N LEU A 264 -10.89 11.93 5.71
CA LEU A 264 -11.54 11.60 6.98
C LEU A 264 -11.02 12.43 8.17
N ALA A 265 -9.94 13.18 8.00
CA ALA A 265 -9.41 14.09 8.99
C ALA A 265 -10.50 15.04 9.54
N GLY A 266 -10.50 15.26 10.86
CA GLY A 266 -11.44 16.10 11.60
C GLY A 266 -12.81 15.46 11.79
N THR A 267 -13.01 14.22 11.35
CA THR A 267 -14.29 13.50 11.51
C THR A 267 -14.21 12.36 12.51
N PRO A 268 -15.34 12.00 13.14
CA PRO A 268 -15.38 10.85 14.04
C PRO A 268 -15.34 9.51 13.29
N LEU A 269 -14.62 8.54 13.85
CA LEU A 269 -14.79 7.13 13.51
C LEU A 269 -16.24 6.70 13.76
N GLN A 270 -16.79 5.93 12.84
CA GLN A 270 -18.13 5.36 12.96
C GLN A 270 -18.11 3.94 13.55
N ASN A 271 -17.00 3.22 13.39
CA ASN A 271 -16.78 1.85 13.88
C ASN A 271 -15.63 1.81 14.88
N GLY A 272 -15.62 0.80 15.76
CA GLY A 272 -14.56 0.60 16.75
C GLY A 272 -14.67 1.61 17.89
N PRO A 273 -13.63 2.43 18.16
CA PRO A 273 -13.72 3.52 19.13
C PRO A 273 -14.54 4.69 18.54
N ALA A 274 -15.83 4.44 18.31
CA ALA A 274 -16.73 5.37 17.65
C ALA A 274 -16.79 6.71 18.38
N GLY A 275 -16.74 7.81 17.63
CA GLY A 275 -16.66 9.17 18.15
C GLY A 275 -15.24 9.69 18.40
N TRP A 276 -14.20 8.86 18.32
CA TRP A 276 -12.82 9.37 18.28
C TRP A 276 -12.52 10.01 16.93
N LEU A 277 -11.64 11.01 16.90
CA LEU A 277 -11.12 11.56 15.65
C LEU A 277 -10.21 10.55 14.93
N TRP A 278 -10.20 10.57 13.60
CA TRP A 278 -9.34 9.71 12.78
C TRP A 278 -7.86 9.89 13.08
N GLU A 279 -7.40 11.13 13.23
CA GLU A 279 -6.02 11.48 13.55
C GLU A 279 -5.60 10.91 14.90
N ARG A 280 -6.48 11.03 15.91
CA ARG A 280 -6.25 10.43 17.24
C ARG A 280 -6.05 8.92 17.12
N TYR A 281 -6.95 8.24 16.41
CA TYR A 281 -6.89 6.79 16.27
C TYR A 281 -5.60 6.33 15.57
N ILE A 282 -5.19 7.03 14.52
CA ILE A 282 -3.96 6.72 13.77
C ILE A 282 -2.70 7.06 14.60
N GLN A 283 -2.72 8.14 15.39
CA GLN A 283 -1.65 8.44 16.34
C GLN A 283 -1.51 7.34 17.40
N GLU A 284 -2.61 6.90 18.04
CA GLU A 284 -2.55 5.82 19.05
C GLU A 284 -2.10 4.47 18.45
N ILE A 285 -2.34 4.20 17.16
CA ILE A 285 -1.75 3.05 16.45
C ILE A 285 -0.25 3.24 16.23
N THR A 286 0.17 4.46 15.87
CA THR A 286 1.59 4.80 15.67
C THR A 286 2.38 4.60 16.96
N ASP A 287 1.85 5.09 18.08
CA ASP A 287 2.49 4.95 19.39
C ASP A 287 2.53 3.48 19.84
N TRP A 288 1.47 2.70 19.58
CA TRP A 288 1.48 1.26 19.88
C TRP A 288 2.51 0.50 19.04
N LEU A 289 2.65 0.81 17.76
CA LEU A 289 3.68 0.21 16.91
C LEU A 289 5.08 0.58 17.43
N GLY A 290 5.26 1.80 17.92
CA GLY A 290 6.45 2.24 18.64
C GLY A 290 6.76 1.39 19.87
N ASN A 291 5.75 1.12 20.70
CA ASN A 291 5.89 0.26 21.89
C ASN A 291 6.25 -1.19 21.58
N MET A 292 6.06 -1.63 20.34
CA MET A 292 6.49 -2.95 19.88
C MET A 292 7.96 -2.98 19.42
N GLN A 293 8.63 -1.83 19.34
CA GLN A 293 10.04 -1.71 18.98
C GLN A 293 10.93 -2.23 20.11
N VAL A 294 11.99 -2.95 19.75
CA VAL A 294 12.97 -3.44 20.71
C VAL A 294 13.86 -2.27 21.17
N ASP A 295 13.97 -2.10 22.48
CA ASP A 295 14.65 -0.96 23.10
C ASP A 295 16.17 -1.11 23.24
N LEU A 296 16.69 -2.34 23.23
CA LEU A 296 18.07 -2.61 23.63
C LEU A 296 18.67 -3.86 22.98
N GLY A 297 19.97 -4.03 23.16
CA GLY A 297 20.72 -5.20 22.70
C GLY A 297 20.87 -5.25 21.18
N CYS A 298 21.13 -6.45 20.67
CA CYS A 298 21.46 -6.71 19.26
C CYS A 298 20.32 -6.40 18.28
N SER A 299 19.09 -6.32 18.79
CA SER A 299 17.88 -6.10 18.01
C SER A 299 17.25 -4.73 18.24
N MET A 300 17.93 -3.83 18.95
CA MET A 300 17.48 -2.45 19.17
C MET A 300 17.03 -1.78 17.87
N GLY A 301 15.90 -1.10 17.92
CA GLY A 301 15.30 -0.43 16.77
C GLY A 301 14.60 -1.36 15.77
N GLY A 302 14.61 -2.68 16.02
CA GLY A 302 13.88 -3.69 15.26
C GLY A 302 12.55 -4.05 15.89
N TRP A 303 11.80 -4.93 15.22
CA TRP A 303 10.53 -5.47 15.70
C TRP A 303 10.50 -6.98 15.53
N TYR A 304 9.81 -7.63 16.46
CA TYR A 304 9.41 -9.03 16.34
C TYR A 304 7.90 -9.14 16.06
N TYR A 305 7.28 -10.29 16.28
CA TYR A 305 5.86 -10.51 16.02
C TYR A 305 4.92 -9.85 17.05
N ASN A 306 5.39 -9.39 18.20
CA ASN A 306 4.56 -8.80 19.25
C ASN A 306 5.35 -7.81 20.12
N THR A 307 4.70 -7.18 21.10
CA THR A 307 5.38 -6.35 22.11
C THR A 307 6.41 -7.18 22.86
N GLN A 308 7.65 -6.69 22.89
CA GLN A 308 8.72 -7.36 23.65
C GLN A 308 8.68 -6.94 25.11
N THR A 309 8.78 -7.91 26.02
CA THR A 309 8.94 -7.63 27.45
C THR A 309 10.29 -6.98 27.69
N ALA A 310 10.31 -5.88 28.46
CA ALA A 310 11.52 -5.14 28.81
C ALA A 310 12.63 -6.09 29.32
N GLY A 311 13.72 -6.21 28.56
CA GLY A 311 14.91 -6.96 28.96
C GLY A 311 15.44 -7.99 27.95
N ASP A 312 14.65 -8.42 26.95
CA ASP A 312 15.16 -9.28 25.89
C ASP A 312 15.57 -8.45 24.66
N GLY A 313 16.87 -8.38 24.41
CA GLY A 313 17.48 -7.75 23.23
C GLY A 313 18.24 -8.75 22.37
N ALA A 314 17.87 -10.03 22.44
CA ALA A 314 18.52 -11.09 21.70
C ALA A 314 18.43 -10.86 20.19
N CYS A 315 19.49 -11.16 19.45
CA CYS A 315 19.60 -10.89 18.00
C CYS A 315 18.46 -11.46 17.12
N HIS A 316 17.76 -12.48 17.59
CA HIS A 316 16.66 -13.09 16.84
C HIS A 316 15.35 -12.30 16.92
N LEU A 317 15.24 -11.35 17.85
CA LEU A 317 14.06 -10.49 18.01
C LEU A 317 14.01 -9.36 16.98
N GLY A 318 15.12 -9.09 16.31
CA GLY A 318 15.22 -8.15 15.19
C GLY A 318 14.85 -8.84 13.88
N ASP A 319 13.67 -9.46 13.83
CA ASP A 319 13.16 -10.13 12.65
C ASP A 319 12.87 -9.08 11.57
N PHE A 320 13.63 -9.13 10.48
CA PHE A 320 13.56 -8.11 9.45
C PHE A 320 12.28 -8.22 8.63
N SER A 321 11.67 -9.39 8.63
CA SER A 321 10.43 -9.64 7.91
C SER A 321 9.23 -8.95 8.57
N THR A 322 9.19 -8.87 9.91
CA THR A 322 8.27 -8.00 10.68
C THR A 322 8.73 -6.54 10.66
N THR A 323 10.02 -6.29 10.87
CA THR A 323 10.60 -4.93 10.95
C THR A 323 10.32 -4.12 9.67
N GLN A 324 10.44 -4.71 8.48
CA GLN A 324 10.15 -3.98 7.23
C GLN A 324 8.71 -3.45 7.18
N TRP A 325 7.73 -4.18 7.71
CA TRP A 325 6.34 -3.72 7.73
C TRP A 325 6.14 -2.60 8.75
N ALA A 326 6.84 -2.65 9.87
CA ALA A 326 6.90 -1.51 10.79
C ALA A 326 7.47 -0.27 10.10
N PHE A 327 8.57 -0.40 9.34
CA PHE A 327 9.12 0.70 8.54
C PHE A 327 8.10 1.25 7.54
N VAL A 328 7.40 0.37 6.81
CA VAL A 328 6.36 0.76 5.85
C VAL A 328 5.25 1.58 6.53
N GLY A 329 4.76 1.14 7.69
CA GLY A 329 3.73 1.86 8.43
C GLY A 329 4.19 3.23 8.95
N LEU A 330 5.36 3.28 9.60
CA LEU A 330 5.94 4.49 10.16
C LEU A 330 6.35 5.52 9.08
N GLU A 331 6.84 5.05 7.94
CA GLU A 331 7.15 5.90 6.79
C GLU A 331 5.88 6.55 6.23
N SER A 332 4.82 5.77 6.05
CA SER A 332 3.55 6.29 5.52
C SER A 332 2.94 7.35 6.44
N VAL A 333 3.03 7.18 7.76
CA VAL A 333 2.65 8.22 8.72
C VAL A 333 3.56 9.45 8.61
N SER A 334 4.87 9.24 8.52
CA SER A 334 5.84 10.34 8.39
C SER A 334 5.63 11.18 7.12
N VAL A 335 5.06 10.62 6.06
CA VAL A 335 4.83 11.32 4.79
C VAL A 335 3.41 11.88 4.68
N ILE A 336 2.41 11.09 5.07
CA ILE A 336 0.99 11.40 4.81
C ILE A 336 0.31 11.96 6.06
N GLY A 337 0.74 11.55 7.26
CA GLY A 337 0.15 11.94 8.53
C GLY A 337 0.53 13.35 8.99
N GLU A 338 1.74 13.81 8.66
CA GLU A 338 2.29 15.08 9.15
C GLU A 338 1.38 16.30 8.89
N PRO A 339 0.73 16.46 7.71
CA PRO A 339 -0.24 17.54 7.48
C PRO A 339 -1.48 17.54 8.40
N TYR A 340 -1.72 16.44 9.12
CA TYR A 340 -2.85 16.23 10.03
C TYR A 340 -2.38 16.06 11.48
N ASP A 341 -1.17 16.51 11.81
CA ASP A 341 -0.55 16.42 13.14
C ASP A 341 -0.38 14.99 13.68
N VAL A 342 -0.43 13.99 12.79
CA VAL A 342 -0.07 12.60 13.09
C VAL A 342 1.39 12.40 12.72
N TYR A 343 2.21 11.94 13.66
CA TYR A 343 3.66 11.86 13.45
C TYR A 343 4.27 10.66 14.16
N VAL A 344 5.48 10.31 13.70
CA VAL A 344 6.34 9.33 14.36
C VAL A 344 7.35 10.08 15.22
N ASN A 345 7.35 9.82 16.53
CA ASN A 345 8.31 10.45 17.43
C ASN A 345 9.77 10.04 17.12
N ASN A 346 10.72 10.80 17.64
CA ASN A 346 12.14 10.59 17.34
C ASN A 346 12.66 9.22 17.81
N ARG A 347 12.23 8.80 19.01
CA ARG A 347 12.54 7.48 19.59
C ARG A 347 12.29 6.37 18.57
N HIS A 348 11.08 6.32 18.03
CA HIS A 348 10.65 5.24 17.14
C HIS A 348 11.29 5.34 15.75
N LYS A 349 11.38 6.57 15.23
CA LYS A 349 11.87 6.83 13.88
C LYS A 349 13.36 6.58 13.71
N TYR A 350 14.18 7.01 14.66
CA TYR A 350 15.63 7.10 14.44
C TYR A 350 16.44 5.96 15.06
N ARG A 351 15.86 5.18 15.99
CA ARG A 351 16.48 3.92 16.45
C ARG A 351 16.60 2.86 15.36
N VAL A 352 15.80 2.99 14.31
CA VAL A 352 15.91 2.22 13.07
C VAL A 352 17.33 2.22 12.50
N ALA A 353 18.11 3.29 12.72
CA ALA A 353 19.51 3.37 12.32
C ALA A 353 20.37 2.24 12.91
N TYR A 354 20.09 1.81 14.15
CA TYR A 354 20.79 0.68 14.78
C TYR A 354 20.42 -0.63 14.08
N GLN A 355 19.12 -0.86 13.85
CA GLN A 355 18.61 -2.10 13.28
C GLN A 355 19.14 -2.35 11.85
N ILE A 356 19.12 -1.34 10.98
CA ILE A 356 19.59 -1.50 9.59
C ILE A 356 21.08 -1.82 9.51
N LEU A 357 21.88 -1.27 10.43
CA LEU A 357 23.31 -1.61 10.52
C LEU A 357 23.53 -3.01 11.09
N SER A 358 22.78 -3.36 12.14
CA SER A 358 22.86 -4.69 12.78
C SER A 358 22.50 -5.80 11.79
N ASN A 359 21.54 -5.54 10.91
CA ASN A 359 21.02 -6.54 9.99
C ASN A 359 21.88 -6.72 8.71
N GLN A 360 22.72 -5.73 8.36
CA GLN A 360 23.47 -5.73 7.10
C GLN A 360 24.65 -6.71 7.07
N GLN A 361 24.66 -7.61 6.09
CA GLN A 361 25.70 -8.62 5.87
C GLN A 361 26.90 -8.09 5.07
N ALA A 362 27.96 -8.90 5.00
CA ALA A 362 29.23 -8.54 4.37
C ALA A 362 29.14 -8.32 2.85
N ASP A 363 28.19 -8.98 2.17
CA ASP A 363 27.91 -8.79 0.74
C ASP A 363 27.02 -7.55 0.47
N GLY A 364 26.65 -6.82 1.52
CA GLY A 364 25.85 -5.61 1.47
C GLY A 364 24.34 -5.81 1.51
N GLY A 365 23.82 -7.03 1.53
CA GLY A 365 22.38 -7.26 1.68
C GLY A 365 21.94 -7.30 3.16
N ALA A 366 20.62 -7.28 3.37
CA ALA A 366 19.98 -7.39 4.68
C ALA A 366 19.59 -8.86 4.96
N ALA A 367 19.73 -9.35 6.18
CA ALA A 367 19.35 -10.72 6.54
C ALA A 367 17.94 -10.81 7.14
N TYR A 368 17.42 -12.03 7.26
CA TYR A 368 16.12 -12.27 7.89
C TYR A 368 16.10 -11.87 9.38
N ASP A 369 17.21 -12.01 10.10
CA ASP A 369 17.38 -11.52 11.47
C ASP A 369 18.84 -11.10 11.75
N ASN A 370 19.13 -10.61 12.96
CA ASN A 370 20.43 -10.02 13.28
C ASN A 370 21.49 -11.04 13.76
N ARG A 371 21.18 -12.34 13.82
CA ARG A 371 22.13 -13.36 14.27
C ARG A 371 23.29 -13.45 13.29
N ASP A 372 24.51 -13.45 13.83
CA ASP A 372 25.72 -13.73 13.05
C ASP A 372 25.63 -15.15 12.47
N GLY A 373 25.39 -15.25 11.16
CA GLY A 373 25.28 -16.53 10.44
C GLY A 373 24.03 -17.38 10.74
N GLY A 374 23.00 -16.87 11.41
CA GLY A 374 21.94 -17.71 12.00
C GLY A 374 20.55 -17.59 11.37
N GLY A 375 20.08 -18.67 10.72
CA GLY A 375 18.67 -18.92 10.34
C GLY A 375 18.35 -18.68 8.86
N ASN A 376 18.42 -19.72 8.01
CA ASN A 376 18.27 -19.64 6.53
C ASN A 376 19.24 -18.72 5.75
N ARG A 377 20.36 -18.35 6.39
CA ARG A 377 21.75 -18.27 5.88
C ARG A 377 22.03 -17.46 4.60
N GLY A 378 21.69 -16.18 4.58
CA GLY A 378 22.23 -15.23 3.62
C GLY A 378 21.56 -13.87 3.65
N SER A 379 22.10 -12.94 2.87
CA SER A 379 21.42 -11.69 2.54
C SER A 379 20.20 -11.94 1.69
N ASP A 380 19.06 -11.39 2.07
CA ASP A 380 17.77 -11.54 1.44
C ASP A 380 17.42 -10.28 0.61
N PHE A 381 16.99 -10.48 -0.63
CA PHE A 381 16.69 -9.42 -1.59
C PHE A 381 15.46 -8.61 -1.18
N LYS A 382 14.36 -9.26 -0.75
CA LYS A 382 13.16 -8.52 -0.28
C LYS A 382 13.45 -7.74 1.00
N MET A 383 14.19 -8.31 1.96
CA MET A 383 14.61 -7.60 3.17
C MET A 383 15.51 -6.41 2.85
N THR A 384 16.39 -6.54 1.85
CA THR A 384 17.25 -5.42 1.44
C THR A 384 16.44 -4.24 0.90
N GLY A 385 15.30 -4.49 0.24
CA GLY A 385 14.35 -3.45 -0.15
C GLY A 385 13.79 -2.68 1.05
N GLY A 386 13.40 -3.40 2.11
CA GLY A 386 12.98 -2.82 3.39
C GLY A 386 14.09 -2.03 4.10
N ALA A 387 15.35 -2.45 3.99
CA ALA A 387 16.49 -1.71 4.55
C ALA A 387 16.73 -0.38 3.82
N ILE A 388 16.55 -0.35 2.49
CA ILE A 388 16.63 0.87 1.69
C ILE A 388 15.50 1.84 2.08
N LEU A 389 14.28 1.33 2.27
CA LEU A 389 13.16 2.11 2.80
C LEU A 389 13.53 2.78 4.13
N ALA A 390 14.03 2.02 5.10
CA ALA A 390 14.43 2.55 6.40
C ALA A 390 15.53 3.62 6.29
N HIS A 391 16.58 3.37 5.49
CA HIS A 391 17.62 4.36 5.24
C HIS A 391 17.05 5.67 4.68
N ARG A 392 16.10 5.59 3.75
CA ARG A 392 15.51 6.76 3.09
C ARG A 392 14.47 7.47 3.97
N MET A 393 13.72 6.73 4.78
CA MET A 393 12.80 7.26 5.79
C MET A 393 13.54 8.15 6.81
N ILE A 394 14.75 7.76 7.24
CA ILE A 394 15.59 8.55 8.16
C ILE A 394 16.51 9.55 7.45
N GLY A 395 16.42 9.67 6.12
CA GLY A 395 17.17 10.65 5.33
C GLY A 395 18.64 10.32 5.07
N THR A 396 19.07 9.06 5.24
CA THR A 396 20.48 8.65 5.04
C THR A 396 21.01 9.03 3.66
N HIS A 397 20.17 8.94 2.62
CA HIS A 397 20.55 9.25 1.24
C HIS A 397 20.89 10.73 1.01
N ASN A 398 20.51 11.62 1.94
CA ASN A 398 20.82 13.04 1.91
C ASN A 398 21.98 13.41 2.84
N MET A 399 22.51 12.48 3.62
CA MET A 399 23.60 12.76 4.56
C MET A 399 24.95 12.87 3.85
N GLN A 400 25.82 13.73 4.38
CA GLN A 400 27.24 13.71 4.01
C GLN A 400 27.95 12.54 4.70
N ALA A 401 28.84 11.86 3.97
CA ALA A 401 29.65 10.77 4.52
C ALA A 401 30.78 11.33 5.40
N ASP A 402 30.46 11.70 6.64
CA ASP A 402 31.38 12.27 7.63
C ASP A 402 31.33 11.49 8.97
N ASN A 403 32.17 11.89 9.94
CA ASN A 403 32.22 11.25 11.26
C ASN A 403 31.25 11.86 12.28
N VAL A 404 30.24 12.63 11.85
CA VAL A 404 29.24 13.22 12.75
C VAL A 404 28.24 12.16 13.21
N VAL A 405 27.80 12.24 14.47
CA VAL A 405 26.74 11.38 15.01
C VAL A 405 25.38 11.92 14.57
N PRO A 406 24.57 11.14 13.81
CA PRO A 406 23.36 11.65 13.17
C PRO A 406 22.17 11.85 14.13
N PHE A 407 22.07 11.02 15.16
CA PHE A 407 20.91 10.98 16.07
C PHE A 407 21.38 10.85 17.53
N PRO A 408 22.07 11.88 18.07
CA PRO A 408 22.76 11.77 19.35
C PRO A 408 21.87 11.46 20.57
N ASP A 409 20.55 11.66 20.47
CA ASP A 409 19.63 11.33 21.56
C ASP A 409 19.00 9.92 21.41
N GLU A 410 19.09 9.30 20.22
CA GLU A 410 18.36 8.05 19.91
C GLU A 410 19.25 6.85 19.61
N ALA A 411 20.36 7.06 18.90
CA ALA A 411 21.27 6.01 18.47
C ALA A 411 22.72 6.56 18.46
N THR A 412 23.47 6.26 19.51
CA THR A 412 24.81 6.83 19.74
C THR A 412 25.95 5.87 19.46
N THR A 413 25.73 4.56 19.59
CA THR A 413 26.77 3.53 19.42
C THR A 413 26.40 2.53 18.33
N ILE A 414 27.41 1.91 17.73
CA ILE A 414 27.18 0.85 16.75
C ILE A 414 26.74 -0.48 17.39
N PRO A 415 26.07 -1.35 16.63
CA PRO A 415 25.80 -2.73 17.03
C PRO A 415 27.05 -3.60 17.21
N ASP A 416 27.03 -4.50 18.19
CA ASP A 416 28.14 -5.41 18.52
C ASP A 416 28.49 -6.40 17.39
N ASN A 417 27.49 -6.82 16.61
CA ASN A 417 27.70 -7.65 15.43
C ASN A 417 28.36 -6.87 14.28
N LEU A 418 28.02 -5.59 14.09
CA LEU A 418 28.67 -4.70 13.12
C LEU A 418 30.16 -4.56 13.44
N ARG A 419 30.49 -4.42 14.73
CA ARG A 419 31.87 -4.40 15.25
C ARG A 419 32.65 -5.64 14.79
N ARG A 420 32.09 -6.83 14.97
CA ARG A 420 32.73 -8.10 14.59
C ARG A 420 32.86 -8.25 13.07
N ARG A 421 31.84 -7.84 12.32
CA ARG A 421 31.72 -8.06 10.86
C ARG A 421 32.60 -7.12 10.03
N PHE A 422 32.72 -5.86 10.46
CA PHE A 422 33.43 -4.81 9.72
C PHE A 422 34.66 -4.26 10.46
N GLY A 423 35.01 -4.83 11.61
CA GLY A 423 36.27 -4.53 12.31
C GLY A 423 36.29 -3.18 13.03
N TYR A 424 35.13 -2.63 13.41
CA TYR A 424 35.07 -1.38 14.17
C TYR A 424 35.57 -1.57 15.62
N PRO A 425 36.05 -0.51 16.29
CA PRO A 425 36.42 -0.58 17.70
C PRO A 425 35.18 -0.76 18.61
N ALA A 426 35.40 -1.28 19.81
CA ALA A 426 34.34 -1.37 20.83
C ALA A 426 33.83 0.03 21.20
N ASN A 427 32.51 0.17 21.38
CA ASN A 427 31.82 1.44 21.67
C ASN A 427 32.07 2.53 20.61
N ALA A 428 32.37 2.16 19.36
CA ALA A 428 32.49 3.15 18.30
C ALA A 428 31.17 3.93 18.16
N PRO A 429 31.23 5.27 18.05
CA PRO A 429 30.04 6.06 17.84
C PRO A 429 29.43 5.72 16.48
N LEU A 430 28.09 5.72 16.41
CA LEU A 430 27.39 5.68 15.13
C LEU A 430 27.71 6.96 14.35
N THR A 431 28.24 6.83 13.13
CA THR A 431 28.52 8.00 12.27
C THR A 431 27.67 8.01 11.01
N ARG A 432 27.46 9.20 10.44
CA ARG A 432 26.81 9.34 9.13
C ARG A 432 27.52 8.57 8.04
N LYS A 433 28.86 8.55 8.05
CA LYS A 433 29.65 7.74 7.11
C LYS A 433 29.25 6.27 7.18
N MET A 434 29.06 5.70 8.36
CA MET A 434 28.63 4.29 8.49
C MET A 434 27.24 4.07 7.90
N LEU A 435 26.28 4.99 8.12
CA LEU A 435 24.95 4.91 7.53
C LEU A 435 24.98 5.05 6.00
N VAL A 436 25.72 6.04 5.47
CA VAL A 436 25.86 6.25 4.03
C VAL A 436 26.54 5.06 3.36
N ASP A 437 27.61 4.53 3.96
CA ASP A 437 28.29 3.34 3.44
C ASP A 437 27.35 2.11 3.48
N SER A 438 26.52 1.98 4.52
CA SER A 438 25.50 0.92 4.60
C SER A 438 24.45 1.05 3.51
N TYR A 439 23.91 2.25 3.31
CA TYR A 439 22.94 2.53 2.25
C TYR A 439 23.49 2.17 0.86
N ASN A 440 24.73 2.59 0.58
CA ASN A 440 25.40 2.30 -0.69
C ASN A 440 25.63 0.80 -0.90
N ARG A 441 25.98 0.06 0.15
CA ARG A 441 26.12 -1.42 0.09
C ARG A 441 24.79 -2.10 -0.22
N HIS A 442 23.68 -1.67 0.39
CA HIS A 442 22.35 -2.19 0.06
C HIS A 442 21.95 -1.91 -1.39
N LEU A 443 22.22 -0.71 -1.91
CA LEU A 443 21.97 -0.39 -3.32
C LEU A 443 22.83 -1.23 -4.27
N ALA A 444 24.11 -1.41 -3.97
CA ALA A 444 25.01 -2.22 -4.78
C ALA A 444 24.55 -3.69 -4.81
N TYR A 445 24.11 -4.21 -3.66
CA TYR A 445 23.55 -5.55 -3.57
C TYR A 445 22.27 -5.71 -4.40
N GLN A 446 21.30 -4.79 -4.28
CA GLN A 446 20.08 -4.79 -5.10
C GLN A 446 20.40 -4.72 -6.60
N ALA A 447 21.34 -3.87 -7.00
CA ALA A 447 21.75 -3.73 -8.39
C ALA A 447 22.38 -5.01 -8.95
N LEU A 448 23.23 -5.68 -8.17
CA LEU A 448 23.87 -6.93 -8.54
C LEU A 448 22.84 -8.05 -8.75
N TRP A 449 21.90 -8.19 -7.82
CA TRP A 449 20.94 -9.29 -7.80
C TRP A 449 19.63 -9.03 -8.55
N PHE A 450 19.44 -7.82 -9.11
CA PHE A 450 18.16 -7.36 -9.67
C PHE A 450 17.52 -8.33 -10.69
N ASN A 451 18.35 -8.90 -11.56
CA ASN A 451 17.96 -9.83 -12.62
C ASN A 451 18.49 -11.26 -12.39
N GLN A 452 18.96 -11.55 -11.18
CA GLN A 452 19.45 -12.88 -10.85
C GLN A 452 18.33 -13.69 -10.20
N ARG A 453 18.21 -14.97 -10.58
CA ARG A 453 17.35 -15.90 -9.84
C ARG A 453 18.01 -16.18 -8.50
N LYS A 454 17.24 -16.06 -7.42
CA LYS A 454 17.75 -16.28 -6.07
C LYS A 454 16.69 -16.96 -5.19
N VAL A 455 17.13 -18.03 -4.53
CA VAL A 455 16.32 -18.92 -3.68
C VAL A 455 17.14 -19.22 -2.43
N PHE A 456 16.56 -19.06 -1.25
CA PHE A 456 17.22 -19.30 0.04
C PHE A 456 16.59 -20.39 0.88
N GLY A 457 17.40 -20.94 1.79
CA GLY A 457 16.99 -22.01 2.70
C GLY A 457 16.51 -23.23 1.93
N SER A 458 15.53 -23.95 2.48
CA SER A 458 14.97 -25.13 1.85
C SER A 458 13.90 -24.84 0.79
N HIS A 459 13.42 -23.60 0.61
CA HIS A 459 12.32 -23.28 -0.33
C HIS A 459 11.87 -21.78 -0.40
N TRP A 460 12.58 -20.75 0.06
CA TRP A 460 12.03 -19.37 -0.03
C TRP A 460 12.51 -18.64 -1.28
N LEU A 461 11.56 -18.14 -2.08
CA LEU A 461 11.88 -17.35 -3.25
C LEU A 461 12.35 -15.95 -2.85
N ASP A 462 13.48 -15.51 -3.39
CA ASP A 462 14.15 -14.30 -2.94
C ASP A 462 14.86 -13.54 -4.07
N GLY A 463 14.09 -13.08 -5.04
CA GLY A 463 14.53 -12.21 -6.13
C GLY A 463 13.32 -11.68 -6.88
N ASN A 464 13.53 -10.78 -7.84
CA ASN A 464 12.41 -10.24 -8.61
C ASN A 464 11.80 -11.28 -9.56
N TRP A 465 12.64 -12.09 -10.21
CA TRP A 465 12.25 -12.92 -11.36
C TRP A 465 12.80 -14.35 -11.25
N GLN A 466 12.03 -15.33 -11.73
CA GLN A 466 12.52 -16.70 -11.93
C GLN A 466 13.48 -16.81 -13.12
N HIS A 467 13.11 -16.21 -14.25
CA HIS A 467 13.79 -16.38 -15.54
C HIS A 467 14.78 -15.26 -15.83
N GLY A 468 15.24 -14.58 -14.78
CA GLY A 468 16.26 -13.55 -14.85
C GLY A 468 15.81 -12.19 -15.38
N ASP A 469 14.58 -12.04 -15.87
CA ASP A 469 14.05 -10.73 -16.28
C ASP A 469 12.53 -10.59 -16.11
N TYR A 470 12.08 -9.35 -16.27
CA TYR A 470 10.68 -8.92 -16.27
C TYR A 470 9.88 -9.40 -17.49
N LEU A 471 10.53 -10.02 -18.48
CA LEU A 471 9.90 -10.53 -19.69
C LEU A 471 9.43 -11.97 -19.51
N CYS A 472 9.95 -12.68 -18.50
CA CYS A 472 9.63 -14.06 -18.19
C CYS A 472 9.85 -15.00 -19.38
N GLY A 473 10.90 -14.75 -20.16
CA GLY A 473 11.21 -15.50 -21.38
C GLY A 473 10.22 -15.30 -22.53
N ASN A 474 9.25 -14.38 -22.41
CA ASN A 474 8.26 -14.09 -23.44
C ASN A 474 8.42 -12.65 -23.94
N THR A 475 8.80 -12.50 -25.21
CA THR A 475 8.95 -11.20 -25.89
C THR A 475 7.89 -10.95 -26.96
N ASN A 476 6.83 -11.74 -27.02
CA ASN A 476 5.85 -11.71 -28.12
C ASN A 476 4.40 -11.73 -27.63
N ALA A 477 4.15 -11.17 -26.45
CA ALA A 477 2.82 -11.07 -25.86
C ALA A 477 2.66 -9.78 -25.05
N VAL A 478 1.58 -9.06 -25.31
CA VAL A 478 1.21 -7.82 -24.60
C VAL A 478 0.57 -8.10 -23.24
N TYR A 479 -0.23 -9.16 -23.12
CA TYR A 479 -0.96 -9.53 -21.90
C TYR A 479 -0.96 -11.04 -21.72
N ASN A 480 -1.31 -11.52 -20.52
CA ASN A 480 -1.26 -12.93 -20.13
C ASN A 480 0.09 -13.60 -20.44
N ALA A 481 1.19 -12.86 -20.26
CA ALA A 481 2.52 -13.41 -20.38
C ALA A 481 2.85 -14.29 -19.15
N GLY A 482 3.96 -15.02 -19.20
CA GLY A 482 4.39 -15.86 -18.08
C GLY A 482 4.49 -15.07 -16.78
N ARG A 483 3.96 -15.60 -15.67
CA ARG A 483 3.95 -14.96 -14.35
C ARG A 483 5.13 -15.46 -13.52
N CYS A 484 6.32 -14.95 -13.85
CA CYS A 484 7.58 -15.39 -13.24
C CYS A 484 8.12 -14.47 -12.13
N GLY A 485 7.37 -13.42 -11.77
CA GLY A 485 7.78 -12.42 -10.79
C GLY A 485 7.42 -12.83 -9.36
N ASN A 486 8.08 -12.20 -8.39
CA ASN A 486 7.75 -12.30 -6.97
C ASN A 486 7.17 -10.98 -6.47
N THR A 487 5.86 -10.96 -6.25
CA THR A 487 5.17 -9.70 -5.95
C THR A 487 5.54 -9.09 -4.62
N TYR A 488 5.72 -9.91 -3.60
CA TYR A 488 6.15 -9.44 -2.28
C TYR A 488 7.52 -8.75 -2.35
N THR A 489 8.45 -9.33 -3.10
CA THR A 489 9.80 -8.80 -3.29
C THR A 489 9.81 -7.47 -4.04
N MET A 490 9.07 -7.39 -5.15
CA MET A 490 8.97 -6.16 -5.94
C MET A 490 8.30 -5.04 -5.14
N TYR A 491 7.26 -5.34 -4.36
CA TYR A 491 6.61 -4.37 -3.48
C TYR A 491 7.57 -3.82 -2.43
N SER A 492 8.27 -4.70 -1.72
CA SER A 492 9.22 -4.32 -0.66
C SER A 492 10.35 -3.43 -1.20
N SER A 493 10.88 -3.77 -2.38
CA SER A 493 11.91 -2.98 -3.06
C SER A 493 11.40 -1.65 -3.59
N GLN A 494 10.22 -1.64 -4.24
CA GLN A 494 9.61 -0.43 -4.80
C GLN A 494 9.38 0.62 -3.72
N LYS A 495 8.91 0.22 -2.53
CA LYS A 495 8.71 1.17 -1.42
C LYS A 495 10.01 1.85 -1.03
N GLY A 496 11.12 1.11 -0.95
CA GLY A 496 12.44 1.69 -0.73
C GLY A 496 12.82 2.69 -1.83
N TYR A 497 12.65 2.34 -3.10
CA TYR A 497 13.05 3.19 -4.22
C TYR A 497 12.21 4.47 -4.35
N ALA A 498 10.94 4.41 -3.99
CA ALA A 498 10.00 5.53 -4.08
C ALA A 498 10.01 6.45 -2.84
N THR A 499 10.53 6.00 -1.70
CA THR A 499 10.54 6.80 -0.45
C THR A 499 11.56 7.92 -0.51
N GLY A 500 11.22 9.12 -0.05
CA GLY A 500 12.16 10.25 0.07
C GLY A 500 12.55 10.88 -1.28
N LEU A 501 12.98 12.14 -1.23
CA LEU A 501 13.38 12.92 -2.41
C LEU A 501 14.90 13.12 -2.49
N PRO A 502 15.49 13.07 -3.70
CA PRO A 502 14.87 12.61 -4.96
C PRO A 502 14.60 11.10 -4.94
N THR A 503 13.55 10.64 -5.62
CA THR A 503 13.26 9.19 -5.77
C THR A 503 14.38 8.50 -6.54
N LEU A 504 14.60 7.21 -6.31
CA LEU A 504 15.54 6.43 -7.11
C LEU A 504 14.88 6.08 -8.45
N GLU A 505 15.32 6.69 -9.54
CA GLU A 505 14.85 6.32 -10.89
C GLU A 505 15.45 4.99 -11.37
N ARG A 506 16.66 4.67 -10.91
CA ARG A 506 17.39 3.46 -11.28
C ARG A 506 18.06 2.80 -10.09
N VAL A 507 18.28 1.50 -10.21
CA VAL A 507 19.06 0.70 -9.28
C VAL A 507 20.19 0.04 -10.06
N GLY A 508 21.41 0.58 -9.92
CA GLY A 508 22.48 0.31 -10.87
C GLY A 508 22.08 0.77 -12.27
N GLN A 509 22.12 -0.14 -13.25
CA GLN A 509 21.70 0.15 -14.63
C GLN A 509 20.19 -0.04 -14.88
N TRP A 510 19.46 -0.61 -13.92
CA TRP A 510 18.10 -1.08 -14.12
C TRP A 510 17.07 0.03 -13.89
N ASP A 511 16.22 0.27 -14.88
CA ASP A 511 14.99 1.06 -14.74
C ASP A 511 13.91 0.18 -14.12
N TRP A 512 13.94 0.10 -12.79
CA TRP A 512 13.05 -0.78 -12.05
C TRP A 512 11.58 -0.43 -12.26
N ARG A 513 11.25 0.87 -12.41
CA ARG A 513 9.87 1.33 -12.53
C ARG A 513 9.28 0.84 -13.85
N ARG A 514 10.00 1.03 -14.95
CA ARG A 514 9.61 0.52 -16.27
C ARG A 514 9.50 -1.00 -16.28
N MET A 515 10.49 -1.70 -15.71
CA MET A 515 10.53 -3.16 -15.70
C MET A 515 9.40 -3.77 -14.86
N TYR A 516 9.17 -3.28 -13.63
CA TYR A 516 8.11 -3.76 -12.75
C TYR A 516 6.73 -3.48 -13.35
N THR A 517 6.50 -2.26 -13.84
CA THR A 517 5.23 -1.88 -14.47
C THR A 517 4.94 -2.75 -15.68
N THR A 518 5.94 -2.95 -16.55
CA THR A 518 5.82 -3.83 -17.72
C THR A 518 5.49 -5.27 -17.31
N TYR A 519 6.15 -5.81 -16.29
CA TYR A 519 5.84 -7.14 -15.79
C TYR A 519 4.37 -7.25 -15.33
N TYR A 520 3.92 -6.36 -14.44
CA TYR A 520 2.58 -6.46 -13.86
C TYR A 520 1.46 -6.27 -14.88
N MET A 521 1.62 -5.32 -15.81
CA MET A 521 0.66 -5.13 -16.90
C MET A 521 0.47 -6.42 -17.71
N ARG A 522 1.56 -7.14 -17.96
CA ARG A 522 1.57 -8.38 -18.74
C ARG A 522 1.12 -9.60 -17.94
N ALA A 523 1.40 -9.63 -16.64
CA ALA A 523 1.06 -10.72 -15.74
C ALA A 523 -0.42 -10.72 -15.33
N GLN A 524 -1.11 -9.59 -15.43
CA GLN A 524 -2.54 -9.49 -15.14
C GLN A 524 -3.38 -10.43 -16.00
N ASP A 525 -4.32 -11.11 -15.34
CA ASP A 525 -5.37 -11.87 -15.98
C ASP A 525 -6.20 -10.96 -16.89
N ARG A 526 -6.23 -11.30 -18.18
CA ARG A 526 -7.11 -10.68 -19.17
C ARG A 526 -7.79 -11.77 -19.99
N GLY A 527 -9.06 -12.01 -19.72
CA GLY A 527 -9.90 -12.88 -20.54
C GLY A 527 -10.96 -12.06 -21.24
N MET A 528 -11.19 -12.32 -22.52
CA MET A 528 -12.41 -11.87 -23.17
C MET A 528 -12.86 -12.83 -24.25
N ASP A 529 -14.17 -12.95 -24.38
CA ASP A 529 -14.85 -13.53 -25.53
C ASP A 529 -15.85 -12.48 -26.04
N VAL A 530 -15.79 -12.15 -27.32
CA VAL A 530 -16.70 -11.17 -27.94
C VAL A 530 -18.14 -11.66 -27.94
N ASN A 531 -18.36 -12.98 -27.96
CA ASN A 531 -19.67 -13.61 -27.92
C ASN A 531 -20.19 -13.81 -26.49
N ASN A 532 -19.28 -13.84 -25.51
CA ASN A 532 -19.61 -13.92 -24.10
C ASN A 532 -18.74 -12.94 -23.30
N PRO A 533 -19.19 -11.68 -23.13
CA PRO A 533 -18.39 -10.61 -22.53
C PRO A 533 -18.21 -10.74 -21.01
N LEU A 534 -18.76 -11.80 -20.40
CA LEU A 534 -18.49 -12.16 -19.01
C LEU A 534 -17.42 -13.25 -18.88
N THR A 535 -16.98 -13.85 -19.99
CA THR A 535 -15.91 -14.86 -19.97
C THR A 535 -14.62 -14.28 -19.42
N GLY A 536 -14.12 -14.85 -18.33
CA GLY A 536 -12.91 -14.39 -17.66
C GLY A 536 -13.04 -13.01 -17.00
N TYR A 537 -14.25 -12.46 -16.91
CA TYR A 537 -14.48 -11.15 -16.31
C TYR A 537 -14.11 -11.15 -14.83
N ASP A 538 -14.54 -12.16 -14.06
CA ASP A 538 -14.31 -12.24 -12.61
C ASP A 538 -12.84 -12.24 -12.21
N SER A 539 -11.98 -12.80 -13.06
CA SER A 539 -10.53 -12.79 -12.86
C SER A 539 -9.83 -11.59 -13.52
N PHE A 540 -10.51 -10.80 -14.36
CA PHE A 540 -9.88 -9.66 -15.05
C PHE A 540 -9.26 -8.68 -14.06
N GLY A 541 -7.96 -8.40 -14.21
CA GLY A 541 -7.19 -7.50 -13.36
C GLY A 541 -6.54 -8.17 -12.15
N ARG A 542 -6.82 -9.47 -11.93
CA ARG A 542 -6.12 -10.29 -10.96
C ARG A 542 -4.66 -10.43 -11.34
N VAL A 543 -3.79 -10.41 -10.34
CA VAL A 543 -2.37 -10.78 -10.47
C VAL A 543 -2.12 -11.97 -9.55
N THR A 544 -1.66 -13.07 -10.11
CA THR A 544 -1.21 -14.23 -9.36
C THR A 544 0.28 -14.46 -9.60
N ASP A 545 0.97 -14.85 -8.55
CA ASP A 545 2.31 -15.38 -8.68
C ASP A 545 2.12 -16.86 -9.04
N ASP A 546 2.12 -17.20 -10.33
CA ASP A 546 1.99 -18.61 -10.76
C ASP A 546 3.29 -19.38 -10.54
N TYR A 547 4.38 -18.65 -10.32
CA TYR A 547 5.66 -19.22 -10.02
C TYR A 547 5.82 -19.53 -8.53
N CYS A 548 5.40 -20.73 -8.14
CA CYS A 548 5.51 -21.24 -6.77
C CYS A 548 6.21 -22.61 -6.74
N GLU A 549 7.31 -22.78 -7.48
CA GLU A 549 8.18 -23.98 -7.32
C GLU A 549 8.62 -24.17 -5.86
N THR A 550 8.62 -23.07 -5.08
CA THR A 550 8.92 -23.02 -3.66
C THR A 550 7.99 -22.03 -2.92
N THR A 551 8.13 -21.81 -1.60
CA THR A 551 7.25 -20.90 -0.82
C THR A 551 7.57 -19.42 -1.09
N SER A 552 6.53 -18.64 -1.38
CA SER A 552 6.48 -17.17 -1.37
C SER A 552 5.23 -16.75 -0.57
N VAL A 553 5.22 -15.55 0.03
CA VAL A 553 4.06 -15.05 0.79
C VAL A 553 2.81 -15.01 -0.08
N THR A 554 2.91 -14.44 -1.28
CA THR A 554 1.81 -14.28 -2.25
C THR A 554 1.43 -15.60 -2.93
N CYS A 555 2.35 -16.56 -2.98
CA CYS A 555 2.12 -17.92 -3.46
C CYS A 555 1.35 -18.79 -2.45
N GLY A 556 1.83 -18.82 -1.20
CA GLY A 556 1.28 -19.66 -0.15
C GLY A 556 0.01 -19.10 0.48
N TRP A 557 -0.21 -17.79 0.37
CA TRP A 557 -1.28 -17.09 1.06
C TRP A 557 -1.91 -16.00 0.19
N GLY A 558 -3.24 -15.98 0.10
CA GLY A 558 -3.97 -14.89 -0.54
C GLY A 558 -3.64 -14.64 -2.02
N SER A 559 -3.16 -15.66 -2.75
CA SER A 559 -2.83 -15.56 -4.18
C SER A 559 -4.01 -14.98 -4.97
N GLY A 560 -3.70 -14.07 -5.90
CA GLY A 560 -4.70 -13.29 -6.63
C GLY A 560 -5.11 -11.99 -5.93
N HIS A 561 -5.36 -12.03 -4.62
CA HIS A 561 -5.76 -10.84 -3.85
C HIS A 561 -4.56 -10.01 -3.37
N LEU A 562 -3.62 -10.63 -2.64
CA LEU A 562 -2.39 -9.93 -2.25
C LEU A 562 -1.58 -9.52 -3.48
N GLY A 563 -1.47 -10.42 -4.47
CA GLY A 563 -0.78 -10.17 -5.73
C GLY A 563 -1.34 -8.95 -6.47
N ALA A 564 -2.67 -8.87 -6.62
CA ALA A 564 -3.31 -7.72 -7.26
C ALA A 564 -3.08 -6.42 -6.47
N ALA A 565 -3.24 -6.44 -5.14
CA ALA A 565 -3.08 -5.23 -4.32
C ALA A 565 -1.65 -4.69 -4.34
N MET A 566 -0.66 -5.56 -4.10
CA MET A 566 0.75 -5.19 -4.13
C MET A 566 1.21 -4.81 -5.54
N GLY A 567 0.83 -5.57 -6.57
CA GLY A 567 1.17 -5.26 -7.95
C GLY A 567 0.57 -3.94 -8.42
N GLY A 568 -0.67 -3.65 -8.03
CA GLY A 568 -1.31 -2.36 -8.23
C GLY A 568 -0.58 -1.21 -7.55
N LEU A 569 -0.17 -1.38 -6.29
CA LEU A 569 0.65 -0.41 -5.56
C LEU A 569 2.02 -0.19 -6.23
N VAL A 570 2.66 -1.24 -6.74
CA VAL A 570 3.94 -1.12 -7.47
C VAL A 570 3.80 -0.35 -8.77
N MET A 571 2.71 -0.57 -9.52
CA MET A 571 2.41 0.16 -10.75
C MET A 571 1.99 1.61 -10.50
N THR A 572 1.62 1.97 -9.27
CA THR A 572 1.14 3.31 -8.93
C THR A 572 2.32 4.30 -9.01
N PRO A 573 2.29 5.27 -9.94
CA PRO A 573 3.36 6.26 -10.13
C PRO A 573 3.79 7.02 -8.88
N THR A 574 2.82 7.26 -8.00
CA THR A 574 2.81 8.30 -6.97
C THR A 574 2.43 7.69 -5.65
N VAL A 575 3.18 6.67 -5.23
CA VAL A 575 2.97 6.16 -3.88
C VAL A 575 3.24 7.27 -2.85
N PHE A 576 4.14 8.24 -3.09
CA PHE A 576 4.51 9.24 -2.05
C PHE A 576 4.88 10.71 -2.41
N ASN A 577 4.83 11.24 -3.66
CA ASN A 577 4.76 12.72 -3.91
C ASN A 577 4.81 13.13 -5.41
N PRO A 578 4.01 14.10 -5.92
CA PRO A 578 2.58 14.38 -5.75
C PRO A 578 1.77 14.23 -7.09
N PRO A 579 0.41 14.36 -7.11
CA PRO A 579 -0.67 13.65 -6.39
C PRO A 579 -1.32 12.55 -7.28
N PRO A 580 -2.09 11.58 -6.72
CA PRO A 580 -3.50 11.83 -6.44
C PRO A 580 -3.86 11.32 -5.04
N VAL A 581 -3.30 11.97 -4.03
CA VAL A 581 -4.11 12.24 -2.85
C VAL A 581 -4.68 13.63 -3.10
N PRO A 582 -6.01 13.79 -3.25
CA PRO A 582 -6.61 15.11 -3.17
C PRO A 582 -6.04 15.81 -1.96
N LEU A 583 -5.30 16.91 -2.17
CA LEU A 583 -5.04 17.86 -1.10
C LEU A 583 -6.40 18.10 -0.44
N ALA A 584 -6.48 17.88 0.87
CA ALA A 584 -7.73 17.99 1.59
C ALA A 584 -8.40 19.31 1.19
N THR A 585 -9.59 19.25 0.60
CA THR A 585 -10.38 20.45 0.32
C THR A 585 -10.82 21.13 1.61
N VAL A 586 -10.60 20.47 2.75
CA VAL A 586 -10.90 20.98 4.09
C VAL A 586 -9.75 20.61 5.02
N GLN A 587 -8.96 21.61 5.42
CA GLN A 587 -8.02 21.45 6.52
C GLN A 587 -8.79 21.38 7.84
N PRO A 588 -8.37 20.56 8.82
CA PRO A 588 -8.93 20.64 10.17
C PRO A 588 -8.74 22.06 10.71
N ASN A 589 -9.75 22.57 11.43
CA ASN A 589 -9.65 23.86 12.10
C ASN A 589 -8.51 23.78 13.12
N ARG A 590 -7.40 24.46 12.84
CA ARG A 590 -6.36 24.72 13.83
C ARG A 590 -6.99 25.58 14.94
N VAL A 591 -7.14 25.00 16.13
CA VAL A 591 -7.53 25.74 17.34
C VAL A 591 -6.29 26.09 18.12
#